data_AF-A0AA96JTN2-F1
#
_entry.id   AF-A0AA96JTN2-F1
#
_cell.length_a   1.000
_cell.length_b   1.000
_cell.length_c   1.000
_cell.angle_alpha   90.00
_cell.angle_beta   90.00
_cell.angle_gamma   90.00
#
_symmetry.space_group_name_H-M   'P 1'
#
loop_
_entity.id
_entity.type
_entity.pdbx_description
1 polymer ?
#
loop_
_entity_poly.entity_id
_entity_poly.type
_entity_poly.pdbx_seq_one_letter_code
_entity_poly.pdbx_strand_id
1 'polypeptide(L)' 'MVGRSNFPARVLRPFVSHQGIQGTFEITFDAGLKFHSIRLAQEDR' A
#
# COMPACT_ATOMS: atom_id res chain seq x y z
N MET A 1 19.67 5.07 -1.27
CA MET A 1 19.22 4.59 -2.60
C MET A 1 17.69 4.56 -2.55
N VAL A 2 17.00 5.58 -3.08
CA VAL A 2 15.54 5.60 -3.09
C VAL A 2 15.08 4.80 -4.31
N GLY A 3 14.70 3.54 -4.09
CA GLY A 3 14.13 2.70 -5.14
C GLY A 3 12.75 3.23 -5.52
N ARG A 4 12.61 3.72 -6.75
CA ARG A 4 11.32 4.16 -7.28
C ARG A 4 10.50 2.93 -7.65
N SER A 5 9.75 2.41 -6.69
CA SER A 5 8.80 1.33 -6.96
C SER A 5 7.59 1.91 -7.69
N ASN A 6 7.27 1.38 -8.87
CA ASN A 6 6.05 1.75 -9.60
C ASN A 6 4.85 1.15 -8.88
N PHE A 7 4.43 1.81 -7.80
CA PHE A 7 3.24 1.41 -7.07
C PHE A 7 2.01 1.86 -7.88
N PRO A 8 1.13 0.94 -8.30
CA PRO A 8 -0.02 1.32 -9.10
C PRO A 8 -0.94 2.20 -8.25
N ALA A 9 -0.95 3.50 -8.51
CA ALA A 9 -1.76 4.49 -7.77
C ALA A 9 -3.24 4.12 -7.67
N ARG A 10 -3.73 3.30 -8.60
CA ARG A 10 -5.10 2.77 -8.60
C ARG A 10 -5.43 1.92 -7.38
N VAL A 11 -4.46 1.24 -6.76
CA VAL A 11 -4.67 0.43 -5.55
C VAL A 11 -4.78 1.26 -4.28
N LEU A 12 -4.34 2.52 -4.34
CA LEU A 12 -4.41 3.45 -3.21
C LEU A 12 -5.76 4.18 -3.15
N ARG A 13 -6.55 4.19 -4.23
CA ARG A 13 -7.86 4.86 -4.33
C ARG A 13 -8.78 4.65 -3.11
N PRO A 14 -8.98 3.43 -2.57
CA PRO A 14 -9.85 3.25 -1.42
C PRO A 14 -9.30 3.86 -0.11
N PHE A 15 -8.01 4.21 -0.06
CA PHE A 15 -7.35 4.80 1.10
C PHE A 15 -7.11 6.31 0.94
N VAL A 16 -7.58 6.93 -0.15
CA VAL A 16 -7.46 8.37 -0.38
C VAL A 16 -8.55 9.11 0.39
N SER A 17 -8.13 9.94 1.34
CA SER A 17 -8.99 10.91 2.04
C SER A 17 -8.77 12.33 1.47
N HIS A 18 -9.58 13.31 1.88
CA HIS A 18 -9.38 14.73 1.55
C HIS A 18 -8.00 15.26 2.02
N GLN A 19 -7.38 14.61 3.00
CA GLN A 19 -6.03 14.91 3.51
C GLN A 19 -4.91 14.08 2.85
N GLY A 20 -5.23 13.25 1.86
CA GLY A 20 -4.28 12.33 1.21
C GLY A 20 -4.33 10.92 1.81
N ILE A 21 -3.22 10.19 1.70
CA ILE A 21 -3.06 8.80 2.16
C ILE A 21 -2.17 8.82 3.40
N GLN A 22 -2.68 8.32 4.53
CA GLN A 22 -1.99 8.32 5.82
C GLN A 22 -2.24 7.00 6.56
N GLY A 23 -1.28 6.59 7.40
CA GLY A 23 -1.37 5.38 8.22
C GLY A 23 -0.30 4.34 7.90
N THR A 24 -0.38 3.19 8.57
CA THR A 24 0.48 2.03 8.34
C THR A 24 -0.21 1.08 7.38
N PHE A 25 0.54 0.58 6.39
CA PHE A 25 0.01 -0.31 5.36
C PHE A 25 0.80 -1.61 5.34
N GLU A 26 0.07 -2.72 5.23
CA GLU A 26 0.64 -4.01 4.94
C GLU A 26 0.58 -4.27 3.43
N ILE A 27 1.73 -4.55 2.82
CA ILE A 27 1.87 -4.85 1.39
C ILE A 27 2.32 -6.30 1.26
N THR A 28 1.51 -7.11 0.57
CA THR A 28 1.83 -8.50 0.28
C THR A 28 2.36 -8.62 -1.14
N PHE A 29 3.44 -9.37 -1.32
CA PHE A 29 3.99 -9.74 -2.62
C PHE A 29 3.81 -11.24 -2.85
N ASP A 30 3.55 -11.62 -4.09
CA ASP A 30 3.54 -13.01 -4.54
C ASP A 30 4.98 -13.60 -4.57
N ALA A 31 5.09 -14.92 -4.70
CA ALA A 31 6.37 -15.63 -4.86
C ALA A 31 7.27 -15.06 -5.97
N GLY A 32 6.69 -14.43 -7.01
CA GLY A 32 7.41 -13.71 -8.06
C GLY A 32 7.80 -12.26 -7.74
N LEU A 33 7.75 -11.82 -6.47
CA LEU A 33 7.99 -10.44 -6.02
C LEU A 33 7.05 -9.40 -6.68
N LYS A 34 5.90 -9.86 -7.21
CA LYS A 34 4.87 -8.99 -7.77
C LYS A 34 3.91 -8.53 -6.70
N PHE A 35 3.44 -7.28 -6.80
CA PHE A 35 2.41 -6.75 -5.92
C PHE A 35 1.17 -7.65 -5.94
N HIS A 36 0.71 -8.08 -4.76
CA HIS A 36 -0.48 -8.92 -4.60
C HIS A 36 -1.62 -8.14 -3.94
N SER A 37 -1.38 -7.55 -2.76
CA SER A 37 -2.40 -6.79 -2.03
C SER A 37 -1.81 -5.68 -1.16
N ILE A 38 -2.64 -4.67 -0.86
CA ILE A 38 -2.38 -3.65 0.15
C ILE A 38 -3.58 -3.56 1.09
N ARG A 39 -3.32 -3.45 2.40
CA ARG A 39 -4.34 -3.27 3.43
C ARG A 39 -3.84 -2.24 4.45
N LEU A 40 -4.75 -1.55 5.12
CA LEU A 40 -4.38 -0.82 6.33
C LEU A 40 -3.92 -1.85 7.36
N ALA A 41 -2.74 -1.65 7.94
CA ALA A 41 -2.33 -2.40 9.10
C ALA A 41 -3.30 -2.01 10.21
N GLN A 42 -4.24 -2.89 10.52
CA GLN A 42 -5.12 -2.70 11.65
C GLN A 42 -4.22 -2.73 12.88
N GLU A 43 -4.11 -1.60 13.56
CA GLU A 43 -3.52 -1.54 14.88
C GLU A 43 -4.50 -2.29 15.80
N ASP A 44 -4.16 -3.53 16.13
CA ASP A 44 -4.88 -4.37 17.07
C ASP A 44 -4.91 -3.61 18.41
N ARG A 45 -6.08 -3.09 18.78
CA ARG A 45 -6.29 -2.30 19.99
C ARG A 45 -7.36 -2.93 20.84
#